data_AF-A0A6N8VSN3-F1
#
_entry.id   AF-A0A6N8VSN3-F1
#
_cell.length_a   1.000
_cell.length_b   1.000
_cell.length_c   1.000
_cell.angle_alpha   90.00
_cell.angle_beta   90.00
_cell.angle_gamma   90.00
#
_symmetry.space_group_name_H-M   'P 1'
#
loop_
_entity.id
_entity.type
_entity.pdbx_description
1 polymer ?
#
loop_
_entity_poly.entity_id
_entity_poly.type
_entity_poly.pdbx_seq_one_letter_code
_entity_poly.pdbx_strand_id
1 'polypeptide(L)'
;MHVNSIITIGDGLITQNPALLIALTAGIIVTRVTTDNPTEDSASADLASDISGQIGAQPRALLVASGLMLVFGLIPGFPTPVFVLLSIVTGGGGLFLLYSIKQKEARKTEDHLSASLPFNASPDEDGNPPSGKLTEQEEFTLSVPLLIDIEADVQEHLDTKTLNSELFKVRRALYLDLGVPFPGIYLRFNANITNSGDYSILMQEVPVAHGNLKYGYMLYSDNKEQLEILNIPFEQERPFLPSRETLWVNNRYKEQLNKANLSYMELPKILTFHLSYVLKRYSEDFI
;
A
#
# COMPACT_ATOMS: atom_id res chain seq x y z
N MET A 1 59.42 -19.89 -34.32
CA MET A 1 59.07 -18.54 -33.84
C MET A 1 57.65 -18.52 -33.25
N HIS A 2 57.32 -19.44 -32.33
CA HIS A 2 55.97 -19.59 -31.75
C HIS A 2 55.93 -19.53 -30.21
N VAL A 3 57.08 -19.55 -29.54
CA VAL A 3 57.18 -19.65 -28.06
C VAL A 3 56.98 -18.29 -27.37
N ASN A 4 57.30 -17.18 -28.03
CA ASN A 4 57.20 -15.83 -27.45
C ASN A 4 55.74 -15.31 -27.34
N SER A 5 54.81 -15.86 -28.13
CA SER A 5 53.41 -15.44 -28.09
C SER A 5 52.66 -16.04 -26.90
N ILE A 6 53.04 -17.25 -26.45
CA ILE A 6 52.41 -17.95 -25.32
C ILE A 6 52.80 -17.30 -23.99
N ILE A 7 54.05 -16.84 -23.86
CA ILE A 7 54.53 -16.14 -22.66
C ILE A 7 53.87 -14.77 -22.50
N THR A 8 53.65 -14.04 -23.60
CA THR A 8 53.03 -12.69 -23.57
C THR A 8 51.53 -12.73 -23.24
N ILE A 9 50.80 -13.74 -23.74
CA ILE A 9 49.39 -13.94 -23.40
C ILE A 9 49.22 -14.43 -21.95
N GLY A 10 50.14 -15.27 -21.48
CA GLY A 10 50.18 -15.71 -20.08
C GLY A 10 50.43 -14.57 -19.10
N ASP A 11 51.36 -13.66 -19.43
CA ASP A 11 51.70 -12.51 -18.59
C ASP A 11 50.57 -11.47 -18.52
N GLY A 12 49.86 -11.25 -19.64
CA GLY A 12 48.65 -10.44 -19.68
C GLY A 12 47.52 -11.00 -18.81
N LEU A 13 47.23 -12.31 -18.91
CA LEU A 13 46.20 -12.98 -18.11
C LEU A 13 46.55 -13.08 -16.62
N ILE A 14 47.83 -13.26 -16.28
CA ILE A 14 48.32 -13.32 -14.89
C ILE A 14 48.31 -11.95 -14.22
N THR A 15 48.51 -10.86 -14.98
CA THR A 15 48.54 -9.50 -14.41
C THR A 15 47.16 -8.83 -14.40
N GLN A 16 46.28 -9.17 -15.34
CA GLN A 16 44.98 -8.50 -15.51
C GLN A 16 43.89 -9.04 -14.59
N ASN A 17 43.89 -10.34 -14.27
CA ASN A 17 42.92 -10.92 -13.31
C ASN A 17 43.10 -10.36 -11.89
N PRO A 18 44.33 -10.24 -11.32
CA PRO A 18 44.52 -9.62 -10.01
C PRO A 18 44.19 -8.12 -10.01
N ALA A 19 44.54 -7.39 -11.07
CA ALA A 19 44.25 -5.96 -11.19
C ALA A 19 42.73 -5.68 -11.18
N LEU A 20 41.94 -6.52 -11.86
CA LEU A 20 40.48 -6.42 -11.85
C LEU A 20 39.90 -6.67 -10.45
N LEU A 21 40.42 -7.67 -9.73
CA LEU A 21 39.98 -7.98 -8.37
C LEU A 21 40.31 -6.85 -7.38
N ILE A 22 41.50 -6.25 -7.49
CA ILE A 22 41.89 -5.11 -6.64
C ILE A 22 41.02 -3.88 -6.95
N ALA A 23 40.78 -3.57 -8.22
CA ALA A 23 39.93 -2.45 -8.62
C ALA A 23 38.48 -2.62 -8.15
N LEU A 24 37.92 -3.83 -8.27
CA LEU A 24 36.58 -4.16 -7.78
C LEU A 24 36.50 -4.02 -6.25
N THR A 25 37.51 -4.53 -5.54
CA THR A 25 37.57 -4.45 -4.07
C THR A 25 37.71 -3.00 -3.59
N ALA A 26 38.55 -2.20 -4.25
CA ALA A 26 38.70 -0.78 -3.97
C ALA A 26 37.43 0.01 -4.27
N GLY A 27 36.73 -0.31 -5.37
CA GLY A 27 35.43 0.27 -5.70
C GLY A 27 34.37 0.01 -4.63
N ILE A 28 34.27 -1.24 -4.16
CA ILE A 28 33.35 -1.63 -3.07
C ILE A 28 33.68 -0.90 -1.75
N ILE A 29 34.97 -0.79 -1.40
CA ILE A 29 35.41 -0.10 -0.17
C ILE A 29 35.09 1.41 -0.24
N VAL A 30 35.31 2.07 -1.38
CA VAL A 30 35.01 3.49 -1.56
C VAL A 30 33.52 3.78 -1.46
N THR A 31 32.66 2.94 -2.03
CA THR A 31 31.21 3.08 -1.90
C THR A 31 30.67 2.75 -0.51
N ARG A 32 31.48 2.18 0.38
CA ARG A 32 31.09 1.86 1.77
C ARG A 32 31.20 3.07 2.72
N VAL A 33 31.87 4.16 2.34
CA VAL A 33 32.14 5.32 3.24
C VAL A 33 31.01 6.36 3.24
N THR A 34 29.93 6.16 2.49
CA THR A 34 28.79 7.11 2.43
C THR A 34 27.61 6.74 3.34
N THR A 35 27.75 5.78 4.25
CA THR A 35 26.74 5.52 5.30
C THR A 35 27.22 6.10 6.62
N ASP A 36 26.84 7.36 6.89
CA ASP A 36 26.93 7.97 8.21
C ASP A 36 26.09 7.16 9.21
N ASN A 37 26.73 6.29 10.00
CA ASN A 37 26.42 5.95 11.39
C ASN A 37 27.29 4.75 11.82
N PRO A 38 28.40 4.97 12.56
CA PRO A 38 29.22 3.90 13.07
C PRO A 38 28.60 3.36 14.37
N THR A 39 27.80 2.30 14.27
CA THR A 39 27.50 1.43 15.43
C THR A 39 28.28 0.13 15.25
N GLU A 40 29.14 -0.16 16.23
CA GLU A 40 30.27 -1.09 16.15
C GLU A 40 29.92 -2.59 15.95
N ASP A 41 28.64 -2.98 15.87
CA ASP A 41 28.25 -4.40 15.83
C ASP A 41 27.70 -4.91 14.48
N SER A 42 27.58 -4.07 13.45
CA SER A 42 26.97 -4.45 12.16
C SER A 42 27.99 -4.59 11.02
N ALA A 43 29.10 -5.26 11.26
CA ALA A 43 30.21 -5.27 10.30
C ALA A 43 30.09 -6.25 9.11
N SER A 44 28.94 -6.87 8.85
CA SER A 44 28.86 -7.88 7.75
C SER A 44 27.53 -8.09 7.00
N ALA A 45 26.45 -7.34 7.25
CA ALA A 45 25.12 -7.77 6.79
C ALA A 45 24.52 -7.10 5.53
N ASP A 46 24.86 -5.87 5.13
CA ASP A 46 23.89 -5.13 4.30
C ASP A 46 24.10 -5.15 2.76
N LEU A 47 25.33 -5.13 2.24
CA LEU A 47 25.49 -5.11 0.77
C LEU A 47 25.21 -6.48 0.12
N ALA A 48 25.62 -7.58 0.78
CA ALA A 48 25.37 -8.92 0.26
C ALA A 48 23.88 -9.28 0.31
N SER A 49 23.16 -8.82 1.33
CA SER A 49 21.72 -8.97 1.44
C SER A 49 20.98 -8.08 0.42
N ASP A 50 21.43 -6.86 0.18
CA ASP A 50 20.88 -5.97 -0.85
C ASP A 50 21.10 -6.50 -2.27
N ILE A 51 22.31 -6.96 -2.59
CA ILE A 51 22.63 -7.52 -3.91
C ILE A 51 21.88 -8.84 -4.12
N SER A 52 21.82 -9.71 -3.12
CA SER A 52 21.04 -10.96 -3.22
C SER A 52 19.54 -10.67 -3.33
N GLY A 53 19.05 -9.60 -2.68
CA GLY A 53 17.69 -9.08 -2.84
C GLY A 53 17.41 -8.58 -4.26
N GLN A 54 18.34 -7.81 -4.85
CA GLN A 54 18.19 -7.26 -6.21
C GLN A 54 18.27 -8.33 -7.30
N ILE A 55 19.21 -9.27 -7.18
CA ILE A 55 19.32 -10.42 -8.10
C ILE A 55 18.07 -11.30 -7.96
N GLY A 56 17.58 -11.50 -6.74
CA GLY A 56 16.31 -12.18 -6.47
C GLY A 56 15.07 -11.42 -6.96
N ALA A 57 15.12 -10.10 -7.12
CA ALA A 57 13.98 -9.33 -7.59
C ALA A 57 13.68 -9.54 -9.10
N GLN A 58 14.61 -10.12 -9.86
CA GLN A 58 14.49 -10.27 -11.32
C GLN A 58 14.66 -11.72 -11.80
N PRO A 59 13.70 -12.61 -11.50
CA PRO A 59 13.84 -14.02 -11.85
C PRO A 59 13.79 -14.30 -13.36
N ARG A 60 13.22 -13.36 -14.16
CA ARG A 60 13.28 -13.44 -15.62
C ARG A 60 14.70 -13.30 -16.16
N ALA A 61 15.54 -12.49 -15.52
CA ALA A 61 16.94 -12.33 -15.92
C ALA A 61 17.72 -13.64 -15.71
N LEU A 62 17.45 -14.36 -14.60
CA LEU A 62 18.05 -15.67 -14.32
C LEU A 62 17.69 -16.74 -15.36
N LEU A 63 16.44 -16.75 -15.84
CA LEU A 63 16.03 -17.67 -16.91
C LEU A 63 16.69 -17.37 -18.25
N VAL A 64 16.81 -16.10 -18.62
CA VAL A 64 17.49 -15.69 -19.86
C VAL A 64 18.98 -16.06 -19.78
N ALA A 65 19.61 -15.83 -18.62
CA ALA A 65 21.00 -16.24 -18.39
C ALA A 65 21.19 -17.76 -18.49
N SER A 66 20.27 -18.55 -17.90
CA SER A 66 20.28 -20.02 -18.01
C SER A 66 20.16 -20.50 -19.47
N GLY A 67 19.32 -19.86 -20.29
CA GLY A 67 19.22 -20.13 -21.72
C GLY A 67 20.50 -19.79 -22.48
N LEU A 68 21.11 -18.64 -22.17
CA LEU A 68 22.38 -18.22 -22.77
C LEU A 68 23.52 -19.19 -22.44
N MET A 69 23.55 -19.71 -21.21
CA MET A 69 24.53 -20.71 -20.79
C MET A 69 24.41 -22.02 -21.58
N LEU A 70 23.21 -22.46 -21.94
CA LEU A 70 23.02 -23.63 -22.81
C LEU A 70 23.51 -23.38 -24.23
N VAL A 71 23.25 -22.17 -24.77
CA VAL A 71 23.75 -21.78 -26.08
C VAL A 71 25.28 -21.79 -26.11
N PHE A 72 25.94 -21.28 -25.07
CA PHE A 72 27.40 -21.35 -24.96
C PHE A 72 27.91 -22.78 -24.77
N GLY A 73 27.18 -23.63 -24.05
CA GLY A 73 27.50 -25.05 -23.90
C GLY A 73 27.40 -25.86 -25.19
N LEU A 74 26.70 -25.37 -26.22
CA LEU A 74 26.63 -26.01 -27.55
C LEU A 74 27.77 -25.59 -28.48
N ILE A 75 28.56 -24.59 -28.10
CA ILE A 75 29.71 -24.14 -28.90
C ILE A 75 30.86 -25.15 -28.72
N PRO A 76 31.35 -25.77 -29.80
CA PRO A 76 32.47 -26.71 -29.73
C PRO A 76 33.72 -25.98 -29.25
N GLY A 77 34.32 -26.48 -28.16
CA GLY A 77 35.50 -25.88 -27.51
C GLY A 77 35.26 -25.39 -26.07
N PHE A 78 34.01 -25.25 -25.64
CA PHE A 78 33.69 -24.92 -24.25
C PHE A 78 33.43 -26.19 -23.40
N PRO A 79 33.73 -26.18 -22.08
CA PRO A 79 33.40 -27.28 -21.17
C PRO A 79 31.87 -27.47 -21.01
N THR A 80 31.26 -28.19 -21.94
CA THR A 80 29.81 -28.43 -22.01
C THR A 80 29.18 -28.90 -20.69
N PRO A 81 29.76 -29.82 -19.87
CA PRO A 81 29.14 -30.23 -18.61
C PRO A 81 29.08 -29.10 -17.57
N VAL A 82 30.02 -28.15 -17.58
CA VAL A 82 30.07 -27.03 -16.63
C VAL A 82 28.97 -26.02 -16.93
N PHE A 83 28.77 -25.69 -18.21
CA PHE A 83 27.71 -24.78 -18.65
C PHE A 83 26.31 -25.36 -18.47
N VAL A 84 26.16 -26.67 -18.71
CA VAL A 84 24.89 -27.37 -18.44
C VAL A 84 24.59 -27.36 -16.95
N LEU A 85 25.58 -27.63 -16.08
CA LEU A 85 25.39 -27.58 -14.62
C LEU A 85 25.00 -26.18 -14.14
N LEU A 86 25.71 -25.14 -14.59
CA LEU A 86 25.41 -23.75 -14.24
C LEU A 86 24.03 -23.32 -14.73
N SER A 87 23.63 -23.77 -15.93
CA SER A 87 22.31 -23.51 -16.48
C SER A 87 21.20 -24.15 -15.64
N ILE A 88 21.39 -25.39 -15.16
CA ILE A 88 20.44 -26.10 -14.30
C ILE A 88 20.30 -25.40 -12.94
N VAL A 89 21.42 -25.01 -12.32
CA VAL A 89 21.39 -24.32 -11.01
C VAL A 89 20.73 -22.95 -11.12
N THR A 90 21.12 -22.15 -12.13
CA THR A 90 20.60 -20.79 -12.32
C THR A 90 19.14 -20.81 -12.80
N GLY A 91 18.80 -21.70 -13.72
CA GLY A 91 17.44 -21.89 -14.22
C GLY A 91 16.51 -22.48 -13.17
N GLY A 92 16.98 -23.46 -12.40
CA GLY A 92 16.26 -24.04 -11.27
C GLY A 92 16.01 -23.01 -10.16
N GLY A 93 17.02 -22.19 -9.83
CA GLY A 93 16.88 -21.06 -8.91
C GLY A 93 15.88 -20.02 -9.41
N GLY A 94 15.95 -19.63 -10.68
CA GLY A 94 15.02 -18.68 -11.31
C GLY A 94 13.58 -19.21 -11.36
N LEU A 95 13.38 -20.49 -11.68
CA LEU A 95 12.07 -21.14 -11.64
C LEU A 95 11.54 -21.23 -10.21
N PHE A 96 12.34 -21.64 -9.23
CA PHE A 96 11.93 -21.70 -7.83
C PHE A 96 11.52 -20.32 -7.30
N LEU A 97 12.25 -19.27 -7.69
CA LEU A 97 11.92 -17.90 -7.35
C LEU A 97 10.63 -17.43 -8.03
N LEU A 98 10.43 -17.74 -9.31
CA LEU A 98 9.17 -17.48 -10.01
C LEU A 98 7.99 -18.22 -9.37
N TYR A 99 8.19 -19.48 -8.97
CA TYR A 99 7.18 -20.25 -8.25
C TYR A 99 6.88 -19.65 -6.88
N SER A 100 7.90 -19.19 -6.15
CA SER A 100 7.73 -18.54 -4.85
C SER A 100 7.05 -17.17 -4.96
N ILE A 101 7.37 -16.39 -6.00
CA ILE A 101 6.72 -15.12 -6.31
C ILE A 101 5.29 -15.38 -6.77
N LYS A 102 5.05 -16.36 -7.65
CA LYS A 102 3.69 -16.76 -8.07
C LYS A 102 2.87 -17.33 -6.93
N GLN A 103 3.46 -18.02 -5.97
CA GLN A 103 2.75 -18.54 -4.80
C GLN A 103 2.43 -17.41 -3.81
N LYS A 104 3.33 -16.44 -3.65
CA LYS A 104 3.03 -15.18 -2.96
C LYS A 104 1.98 -14.35 -3.69
N GLU A 105 2.00 -14.29 -5.03
CA GLU A 105 0.98 -13.63 -5.86
C GLU A 105 -0.33 -14.40 -5.89
N ALA A 106 -0.36 -15.74 -5.85
CA ALA A 106 -1.58 -16.55 -5.84
C ALA A 106 -2.25 -16.51 -4.47
N ARG A 107 -1.46 -16.53 -3.38
CA ARG A 107 -1.94 -16.25 -2.03
C ARG A 107 -2.38 -14.80 -1.88
N LYS A 108 -1.73 -13.89 -2.61
CA LYS A 108 -2.24 -12.54 -2.83
C LYS A 108 -3.31 -12.47 -3.91
N THR A 109 -3.68 -13.49 -4.70
CA THR A 109 -4.71 -13.37 -5.78
C THR A 109 -6.10 -13.65 -5.25
N GLU A 110 -6.19 -14.48 -4.21
CA GLU A 110 -7.32 -14.44 -3.28
C GLU A 110 -7.43 -13.07 -2.57
N ASP A 111 -6.35 -12.29 -2.54
CA ASP A 111 -6.23 -10.93 -1.99
C ASP A 111 -6.10 -9.79 -3.05
N HIS A 112 -6.01 -10.08 -4.37
CA HIS A 112 -5.65 -9.12 -5.44
C HIS A 112 -6.85 -8.84 -6.36
N LEU A 113 -7.98 -9.51 -6.14
CA LEU A 113 -9.25 -8.84 -6.36
C LEU A 113 -9.42 -7.65 -5.38
N SER A 114 -8.55 -7.53 -4.36
CA SER A 114 -8.54 -6.48 -3.33
C SER A 114 -7.36 -5.49 -3.41
N ALA A 115 -6.36 -5.67 -4.28
CA ALA A 115 -5.11 -4.89 -4.23
C ALA A 115 -4.64 -4.35 -5.60
N SER A 116 -5.51 -3.57 -6.25
CA SER A 116 -5.06 -2.30 -6.84
C SER A 116 -5.34 -1.21 -5.82
N LEU A 117 -4.30 -0.42 -5.54
CA LEU A 117 -4.17 0.73 -4.64
C LEU A 117 -3.40 0.44 -3.33
N PRO A 118 -2.44 1.33 -2.94
CA PRO A 118 -1.66 1.15 -1.72
C PRO A 118 -2.58 1.30 -0.52
N PHE A 119 -2.55 0.32 0.38
CA PHE A 119 -3.14 0.43 1.71
C PHE A 119 -2.02 0.28 2.72
N ASN A 120 -1.67 1.39 3.37
CA ASN A 120 -0.82 1.40 4.54
C ASN A 120 -1.74 1.57 5.75
N ALA A 121 -2.01 0.47 6.45
CA ALA A 121 -2.40 0.51 7.85
C ALA A 121 -1.73 -0.68 8.53
N SER A 122 -0.56 -0.43 9.11
CA SER A 122 -0.05 -1.26 10.21
C SER A 122 -0.66 -0.73 11.51
N PRO A 123 -1.21 -1.58 12.37
CA PRO A 123 -1.44 -1.28 13.77
C PRO A 123 -0.25 -1.83 14.56
N ASP A 124 0.67 -0.98 15.01
CA ASP A 124 1.57 -1.31 16.12
C ASP A 124 1.93 -0.03 16.88
N GLU A 125 1.96 -0.19 18.20
CA GLU A 125 2.18 0.77 19.28
C GLU A 125 3.45 1.63 19.08
N ASP A 126 3.33 2.95 19.14
CA ASP A 126 3.81 3.76 20.27
C ASP A 126 3.60 5.25 19.99
N GLY A 127 3.18 5.98 21.01
CA GLY A 127 2.98 7.42 20.94
C GLY A 127 4.30 8.14 20.71
N ASN A 128 4.54 8.64 19.50
CA ASN A 128 5.42 9.76 19.28
C ASN A 128 4.94 10.55 18.05
N PRO A 129 4.69 11.88 18.14
CA PRO A 129 4.44 12.67 16.95
C PRO A 129 5.69 12.61 16.06
N PRO A 130 5.56 12.62 14.72
CA PRO A 130 6.72 12.72 13.86
C PRO A 130 7.30 14.13 14.05
N SER A 131 8.31 14.25 14.92
CA SER A 131 9.24 15.36 14.87
C SER A 131 10.09 15.20 13.61
N GLY A 132 9.51 15.56 12.46
CA GLY A 132 10.27 15.84 11.26
C GLY A 132 11.25 16.97 11.57
N LYS A 133 12.54 16.65 11.66
CA LYS A 133 13.57 17.65 11.49
C LYS A 133 13.35 18.28 10.13
N LEU A 134 13.16 19.60 10.13
CA LEU A 134 13.14 20.45 8.96
C LEU A 134 14.48 20.32 8.22
N THR A 135 14.56 19.34 7.32
CA THR A 135 15.52 19.38 6.22
C THR A 135 14.85 20.18 5.10
N GLU A 136 15.38 21.38 4.86
CA GLU A 136 15.09 22.22 3.69
C GLU A 136 15.54 21.51 2.41
N GLN A 137 14.80 20.49 2.01
CA GLN A 137 14.70 20.06 0.63
C GLN A 137 13.21 19.81 0.43
N GLU A 138 12.58 20.66 -0.38
CA GLU A 138 11.20 20.50 -0.82
C GLU A 138 11.06 19.19 -1.60
N GLU A 139 11.00 18.08 -0.86
CA GLU A 139 10.36 16.87 -1.33
C GLU A 139 8.89 17.25 -1.52
N PHE A 140 8.49 17.40 -2.78
CA PHE A 140 7.08 17.38 -3.15
C PHE A 140 6.53 16.03 -2.68
N THR A 141 6.01 15.98 -1.45
CA THR A 141 5.27 14.82 -0.98
C THR A 141 4.09 14.68 -1.92
N LEU A 142 4.02 13.54 -2.61
CA LEU A 142 2.95 13.26 -3.55
C LEU A 142 1.62 13.44 -2.82
N SER A 143 0.85 14.45 -3.21
CA SER A 143 -0.40 14.82 -2.55
C SER A 143 -1.32 13.60 -2.50
N VAL A 144 -1.88 13.32 -1.32
CA VAL A 144 -2.86 12.24 -1.18
C VAL A 144 -4.12 12.64 -1.94
N PRO A 145 -4.53 11.88 -2.98
CA PRO A 145 -5.61 12.32 -3.87
C PRO A 145 -6.97 12.34 -3.17
N LEU A 146 -7.18 11.45 -2.19
CA LEU A 146 -8.42 11.36 -1.44
C LEU A 146 -8.15 10.94 0.01
N LEU A 147 -8.52 11.82 0.95
CA LEU A 147 -8.30 11.65 2.38
C LEU A 147 -9.60 11.95 3.14
N ILE A 148 -9.85 11.20 4.20
CA ILE A 148 -10.90 11.49 5.17
C ILE A 148 -10.23 11.76 6.49
N ASP A 149 -10.38 12.98 6.99
CA ASP A 149 -9.89 13.41 8.30
C ASP A 149 -11.03 13.25 9.30
N ILE A 150 -10.79 12.50 10.36
CA ILE A 150 -11.79 12.13 11.36
C ILE A 150 -11.22 12.49 12.74
N GLU A 151 -12.05 13.01 13.64
CA GLU A 151 -11.63 13.21 15.04
C GLU A 151 -11.14 11.88 15.67
N ALA A 152 -10.07 11.96 16.48
CA ALA A 152 -9.43 10.79 17.09
C ALA A 152 -10.38 9.93 17.96
N ASP A 153 -11.29 10.55 18.72
CA ASP A 153 -12.22 9.83 19.62
C ASP A 153 -13.23 8.96 18.85
N VAL A 154 -13.44 9.24 17.55
CA VAL A 154 -14.27 8.38 16.69
C VAL A 154 -13.64 7.02 16.51
N GLN A 155 -12.30 6.92 16.55
CA GLN A 155 -11.56 5.70 16.29
C GLN A 155 -11.98 4.55 17.22
N GLU A 156 -12.26 4.84 18.50
CA GLU A 156 -12.69 3.82 19.48
C GLU A 156 -14.11 3.29 19.21
N HIS A 157 -14.95 4.12 18.58
CA HIS A 157 -16.36 3.82 18.30
C HIS A 157 -16.57 3.30 16.87
N LEU A 158 -15.52 3.26 16.07
CA LEU A 158 -15.55 2.95 14.65
C LEU A 158 -14.75 1.68 14.37
N ASP A 159 -15.46 0.61 14.00
CA ASP A 159 -14.79 -0.60 13.53
C ASP A 159 -14.11 -0.33 12.19
N THR A 160 -12.80 -0.11 12.25
CA THR A 160 -11.94 0.19 11.11
C THR A 160 -11.98 -0.94 10.07
N LYS A 161 -12.17 -2.21 10.48
CA LYS A 161 -12.27 -3.33 9.53
C LYS A 161 -13.57 -3.24 8.72
N THR A 162 -14.69 -3.01 9.40
CA THR A 162 -15.99 -2.84 8.75
C THR A 162 -15.96 -1.61 7.83
N LEU A 163 -15.44 -0.47 8.30
CA LEU A 163 -15.35 0.74 7.48
C LEU A 163 -14.53 0.50 6.20
N ASN A 164 -13.34 -0.09 6.31
CA ASN A 164 -12.51 -0.39 5.13
C ASN A 164 -13.24 -1.29 4.13
N SER A 165 -13.97 -2.30 4.61
CA SER A 165 -14.78 -3.17 3.75
C SER A 165 -15.91 -2.42 3.03
N GLU A 166 -16.57 -1.48 3.71
CA GLU A 166 -17.63 -0.65 3.12
C GLU A 166 -17.06 0.37 2.13
N LEU A 167 -15.92 1.00 2.42
CA LEU A 167 -15.21 1.89 1.49
C LEU A 167 -14.83 1.16 0.20
N PHE A 168 -14.34 -0.08 0.30
CA PHE A 168 -14.06 -0.91 -0.86
C PHE A 168 -15.32 -1.20 -1.70
N LYS A 169 -16.44 -1.53 -1.04
CA LYS A 169 -17.72 -1.75 -1.74
C LYS A 169 -18.19 -0.50 -2.47
N VAL A 170 -18.11 0.67 -1.83
CA VAL A 170 -18.47 1.95 -2.46
C VAL A 170 -17.60 2.23 -3.67
N ARG A 171 -16.27 2.10 -3.55
CA ARG A 171 -15.35 2.31 -4.67
C ARG A 171 -15.65 1.39 -5.85
N ARG A 172 -15.91 0.10 -5.56
CA ARG A 172 -16.28 -0.89 -6.58
C ARG A 172 -17.63 -0.56 -7.23
N ALA A 173 -18.63 -0.15 -6.44
CA ALA A 173 -19.94 0.24 -6.96
C ALA A 173 -19.83 1.46 -7.87
N LEU A 174 -19.06 2.48 -7.47
CA LEU A 174 -18.82 3.68 -8.27
C LEU A 174 -18.07 3.37 -9.57
N TYR A 175 -17.08 2.47 -9.54
CA TYR A 175 -16.39 2.02 -10.76
C TYR A 175 -17.35 1.32 -11.73
N LEU A 176 -18.26 0.47 -11.22
CA LEU A 176 -19.25 -0.22 -12.06
C LEU A 176 -20.32 0.71 -12.61
N ASP A 177 -20.72 1.74 -11.85
CA ASP A 177 -21.75 2.72 -12.24
C ASP A 177 -21.20 3.78 -13.22
N LEU A 178 -19.99 4.30 -12.96
CA LEU A 178 -19.43 5.45 -13.67
C LEU A 178 -18.27 5.11 -14.62
N GLY A 179 -17.65 3.92 -14.48
CA GLY A 179 -16.46 3.54 -15.25
C GLY A 179 -15.17 4.25 -14.81
N VAL A 180 -15.20 5.04 -13.74
CA VAL A 180 -14.08 5.85 -13.27
C VAL A 180 -13.25 5.10 -12.21
N PRO A 181 -11.93 4.92 -12.40
CA PRO A 181 -11.07 4.26 -11.44
C PRO A 181 -10.68 5.21 -10.29
N PHE A 182 -11.53 5.33 -9.28
CA PHE A 182 -11.24 6.15 -8.10
C PHE A 182 -9.99 5.67 -7.33
N PRO A 183 -9.15 6.59 -6.80
CA PRO A 183 -7.95 6.24 -6.05
C PRO A 183 -8.24 5.62 -4.68
N GLY A 184 -7.17 5.29 -3.95
CA GLY A 184 -7.24 4.80 -2.58
C GLY A 184 -7.75 5.89 -1.65
N ILE A 185 -8.59 5.51 -0.69
CA ILE A 185 -9.14 6.41 0.33
C ILE A 185 -8.26 6.27 1.56
N TYR A 186 -7.57 7.35 1.95
CA TYR A 186 -6.77 7.38 3.17
C TYR A 186 -7.60 7.87 4.35
N LEU A 187 -7.54 7.15 5.47
CA LEU A 187 -8.18 7.57 6.72
C LEU A 187 -7.12 8.18 7.62
N ARG A 188 -7.34 9.42 8.08
CA ARG A 188 -6.49 10.09 9.06
C ARG A 188 -7.33 10.39 10.30
N PHE A 189 -6.82 9.98 11.46
CA PHE A 189 -7.40 10.34 12.75
C PHE A 189 -6.60 11.51 13.32
N ASN A 190 -7.27 12.63 13.57
CA ASN A 190 -6.64 13.89 13.94
C ASN A 190 -7.17 14.39 15.28
N ALA A 191 -6.26 14.52 16.25
CA ALA A 191 -6.57 15.03 17.59
C ALA A 191 -6.74 16.58 17.62
N ASN A 192 -6.41 17.29 16.54
CA ASN A 192 -6.58 18.75 16.47
C ASN A 192 -8.03 19.16 16.17
N ILE A 193 -8.89 18.23 15.79
CA ILE A 193 -10.31 18.49 15.55
C ILE A 193 -10.98 18.69 16.90
N THR A 194 -11.43 19.92 17.17
CA THR A 194 -11.96 20.33 18.48
C THR A 194 -13.41 19.91 18.70
N ASN A 195 -14.16 19.68 17.63
CA ASN A 195 -15.56 19.31 17.69
C ASN A 195 -15.70 17.79 17.68
N SER A 196 -16.34 17.24 18.71
CA SER A 196 -16.57 15.80 18.81
C SER A 196 -17.38 15.27 17.62
N GLY A 197 -16.87 14.22 16.99
CA GLY A 197 -17.49 13.55 15.86
C GLY A 197 -17.33 14.24 14.51
N ASP A 198 -16.61 15.35 14.44
CA ASP A 198 -16.44 16.09 13.20
C ASP A 198 -15.50 15.35 12.25
N TYR A 199 -15.83 15.35 10.96
CA TYR A 199 -15.02 14.77 9.91
C TYR A 199 -15.05 15.62 8.64
N SER A 200 -13.97 15.55 7.88
CA SER A 200 -13.81 16.25 6.62
C SER A 200 -13.34 15.29 5.54
N ILE A 201 -13.91 15.41 4.34
CA ILE A 201 -13.45 14.71 3.15
C ILE A 201 -12.60 15.71 2.37
N LEU A 202 -11.35 15.33 2.14
CA LEU A 202 -10.35 16.12 1.45
C LEU A 202 -10.02 15.46 0.12
N MET A 203 -9.97 16.25 -0.94
CA MET A 203 -9.47 15.83 -2.25
C MET A 203 -8.24 16.65 -2.58
N GLN A 204 -7.14 15.97 -2.90
CA GLN A 204 -5.83 16.62 -3.09
C GLN A 204 -5.51 17.56 -1.92
N GLU A 205 -5.81 17.12 -0.69
CA GLU A 205 -5.66 17.88 0.56
C GLU A 205 -6.51 19.15 0.70
N VAL A 206 -7.44 19.41 -0.23
CA VAL A 206 -8.43 20.48 -0.13
C VAL A 206 -9.73 19.95 0.46
N PRO A 207 -10.28 20.53 1.54
CA PRO A 207 -11.54 20.09 2.11
C PRO A 207 -12.70 20.39 1.16
N VAL A 208 -13.44 19.35 0.74
CA VAL A 208 -14.57 19.46 -0.20
C VAL A 208 -15.93 19.18 0.42
N ALA A 209 -15.95 18.48 1.56
CA ALA A 209 -17.15 18.21 2.32
C ALA A 209 -16.83 18.02 3.81
N HIS A 210 -17.78 18.36 4.67
CA HIS A 210 -17.68 18.20 6.12
C HIS A 210 -18.96 17.56 6.66
N GLY A 211 -18.87 16.90 7.81
CA GLY A 211 -20.02 16.30 8.47
C GLY A 211 -19.73 16.01 9.94
N ASN A 212 -20.78 15.75 10.71
CA ASN A 212 -20.65 15.42 12.12
C ASN A 212 -21.27 14.04 12.39
N LEU A 213 -20.54 13.21 13.12
CA LEU A 213 -20.89 11.86 13.52
C LEU A 213 -21.20 11.84 15.02
N LYS A 214 -22.41 11.43 15.39
CA LYS A 214 -22.82 11.42 16.79
C LYS A 214 -22.63 10.06 17.45
N TYR A 215 -21.79 10.01 18.49
CA TYR A 215 -21.48 8.76 19.21
C TYR A 215 -22.67 8.16 19.92
N GLY A 216 -22.85 6.85 19.80
CA GLY A 216 -23.96 6.16 20.44
C GLY A 216 -25.32 6.46 19.79
N TYR A 217 -25.34 7.12 18.63
CA TYR A 217 -26.53 7.32 17.81
C TYR A 217 -26.35 6.65 16.44
N MET A 218 -27.49 6.38 15.82
CA MET A 218 -27.64 5.89 14.46
C MET A 218 -28.51 6.88 13.69
N LEU A 219 -28.27 6.96 12.38
CA LEU A 219 -29.02 7.84 11.52
C LEU A 219 -30.21 7.09 10.93
N TYR A 220 -31.40 7.63 11.15
CA TYR A 220 -32.62 7.20 10.49
C TYR A 220 -32.91 8.14 9.32
N SER A 221 -33.25 7.58 8.15
CA SER A 221 -33.37 8.34 6.91
C SER A 221 -34.74 8.23 6.23
N ASP A 222 -35.71 7.62 6.90
CA ASP A 222 -37.06 7.43 6.38
C ASP A 222 -38.02 8.41 7.10
N ASN A 223 -39.32 8.12 7.19
CA ASN A 223 -40.30 9.07 7.70
C ASN A 223 -40.29 9.20 9.24
N LYS A 224 -40.12 10.43 9.75
CA LYS A 224 -40.21 10.76 11.18
C LYS A 224 -41.49 10.28 11.85
N GLU A 225 -42.61 10.22 11.12
CA GLU A 225 -43.91 9.78 11.67
C GLU A 225 -43.84 8.34 12.21
N GLN A 226 -43.02 7.47 11.62
CA GLN A 226 -42.84 6.10 12.09
C GLN A 226 -42.11 6.05 13.44
N LEU A 227 -41.16 6.95 13.67
CA LEU A 227 -40.50 7.08 14.97
C LEU A 227 -41.46 7.61 16.04
N GLU A 228 -42.32 8.56 15.68
CA GLU A 228 -43.37 9.09 16.56
C GLU A 228 -44.39 8.01 16.94
N ILE A 229 -44.85 7.20 15.99
CA ILE A 229 -45.78 6.07 16.24
C ILE A 229 -45.17 5.05 17.20
N LEU A 230 -43.87 4.77 17.06
CA LEU A 230 -43.16 3.85 17.94
C LEU A 230 -42.74 4.49 19.27
N ASN A 231 -43.01 5.79 19.46
CA ASN A 231 -42.63 6.57 20.63
C ASN A 231 -41.11 6.49 20.91
N ILE A 232 -40.31 6.50 19.84
CA ILE A 232 -38.85 6.47 19.89
C ILE A 232 -38.34 7.92 19.89
N PRO A 233 -37.59 8.36 20.93
CA PRO A 233 -36.97 9.67 20.93
C PRO A 233 -35.97 9.82 19.79
N PHE A 234 -36.05 10.93 19.07
CA PHE A 234 -35.12 11.30 18.01
C PHE A 234 -34.69 12.76 18.14
N GLU A 235 -33.48 13.05 17.66
CA GLU A 235 -32.94 14.40 17.58
C GLU A 235 -32.82 14.80 16.11
N GLN A 236 -33.52 15.86 15.73
CA GLN A 236 -33.46 16.39 14.37
C GLN A 236 -32.36 17.45 14.30
N GLU A 237 -31.38 17.22 13.42
CA GLU A 237 -30.31 18.16 13.14
C GLU A 237 -30.39 18.66 11.69
N ARG A 238 -29.57 19.66 11.36
CA ARG A 238 -29.49 20.16 9.98
C ARG A 238 -29.01 19.04 9.06
N PRO A 239 -29.64 18.86 7.89
CA PRO A 239 -29.23 17.83 6.95
C PRO A 239 -27.83 18.13 6.43
N PHE A 240 -26.88 17.24 6.71
CA PHE A 240 -25.54 17.28 6.10
C PHE A 240 -25.42 16.26 4.95
N LEU A 241 -26.31 15.26 4.90
CA LEU A 241 -26.41 14.35 3.77
C LEU A 241 -27.36 14.90 2.71
N PRO A 242 -27.07 14.66 1.43
CA PRO A 242 -27.92 15.09 0.32
C PRO A 242 -29.29 14.41 0.36
N SER A 243 -30.34 15.21 0.16
CA SER A 243 -31.72 14.75 -0.04
C SER A 243 -32.28 13.85 1.08
N ARG A 244 -31.76 13.96 2.30
CA ARG A 244 -32.21 13.18 3.47
C ARG A 244 -32.26 14.05 4.72
N GLU A 245 -33.29 13.84 5.54
CA GLU A 245 -33.33 14.44 6.87
C GLU A 245 -32.34 13.73 7.79
N THR A 246 -31.72 14.50 8.70
CA THR A 246 -30.81 13.96 9.70
C THR A 246 -31.59 13.74 10.99
N LEU A 247 -32.11 12.52 11.15
CA LEU A 247 -32.80 12.07 12.36
C LEU A 247 -31.89 11.13 13.15
N TRP A 248 -31.34 11.63 14.26
CA TRP A 248 -30.49 10.84 15.14
C TRP A 248 -31.35 10.06 16.13
N VAL A 249 -31.16 8.75 16.18
CA VAL A 249 -31.81 7.86 17.14
C VAL A 249 -30.75 7.20 18.00
N ASN A 250 -30.95 7.14 19.31
CA ASN A 250 -29.97 6.52 20.20
C ASN A 250 -29.86 5.00 19.94
N ASN A 251 -28.64 4.45 19.97
CA ASN A 251 -28.36 3.04 19.71
C ASN A 251 -29.12 2.07 20.62
N ARG A 252 -29.60 2.52 21.79
CA ARG A 252 -30.47 1.73 22.68
C ARG A 252 -31.75 1.25 21.99
N TYR A 253 -32.25 1.97 21.01
CA TYR A 253 -33.49 1.65 20.29
C TYR A 253 -33.26 0.76 19.05
N LYS A 254 -32.03 0.30 18.80
CA LYS A 254 -31.67 -0.55 17.64
C LYS A 254 -32.54 -1.81 17.54
N GLU A 255 -32.75 -2.50 18.65
CA GLU A 255 -33.62 -3.69 18.71
C GLU A 255 -35.09 -3.37 18.36
N GLN A 256 -35.58 -2.19 18.75
CA GLN A 256 -36.94 -1.77 18.42
C GLN A 256 -37.06 -1.42 16.94
N LEU A 257 -36.08 -0.73 16.36
CA LEU A 257 -36.03 -0.45 14.92
C LEU A 257 -35.97 -1.75 14.10
N ASN A 258 -35.15 -2.73 14.52
CA ASN A 258 -35.08 -4.04 13.87
C ASN A 258 -36.43 -4.77 13.90
N LYS A 259 -37.13 -4.76 15.05
CA LYS A 259 -38.46 -5.38 15.18
C LYS A 259 -39.53 -4.70 14.31
N ALA A 260 -39.43 -3.40 14.17
CA ALA A 260 -40.31 -2.62 13.29
C ALA A 260 -39.88 -2.67 11.81
N ASN A 261 -38.82 -3.41 11.48
CA ASN A 261 -38.24 -3.53 10.15
C ASN A 261 -37.88 -2.16 9.52
N LEU A 262 -37.47 -1.22 10.37
CA LEU A 262 -37.08 0.12 9.98
C LEU A 262 -35.61 0.17 9.59
N SER A 263 -35.30 0.84 8.48
CA SER A 263 -33.93 0.98 7.98
C SER A 263 -33.18 2.09 8.71
N TYR A 264 -32.00 1.80 9.22
CA TYR A 264 -31.10 2.77 9.86
C TYR A 264 -29.67 2.59 9.36
N MET A 265 -28.86 3.61 9.62
CA MET A 265 -27.48 3.69 9.19
C MET A 265 -26.55 3.88 10.40
N GLU A 266 -25.55 3.02 10.51
CA GLU A 266 -24.50 3.13 11.53
C GLU A 266 -23.35 4.03 11.06
N LEU A 267 -22.49 4.46 11.98
CA LEU A 267 -21.37 5.38 11.73
C LEU A 267 -20.55 5.05 10.45
N PRO A 268 -20.08 3.80 10.21
CA PRO A 268 -19.33 3.49 8.99
C PRO A 268 -20.14 3.69 7.71
N LYS A 269 -21.44 3.37 7.75
CA LYS A 269 -22.33 3.51 6.61
C LYS A 269 -22.67 4.97 6.33
N ILE A 270 -22.81 5.81 7.37
CA ILE A 270 -23.03 7.25 7.23
C ILE A 270 -21.85 7.88 6.48
N LEU A 271 -20.63 7.56 6.92
CA LEU A 271 -19.42 8.09 6.32
C LEU A 271 -19.26 7.65 4.85
N THR A 272 -19.42 6.35 4.58
CA THR A 272 -19.29 5.79 3.23
C THR A 272 -20.40 6.27 2.29
N PHE A 273 -21.62 6.47 2.78
CA PHE A 273 -22.71 7.07 2.01
C PHE A 273 -22.39 8.52 1.63
N HIS A 274 -21.95 9.34 2.59
CA HIS A 274 -21.54 10.72 2.28
C HIS A 274 -20.40 10.74 1.25
N LEU A 275 -19.38 9.91 1.44
CA LEU A 275 -18.27 9.79 0.51
C LEU A 275 -18.74 9.40 -0.90
N SER A 276 -19.65 8.44 -1.01
CA SER A 276 -20.15 8.00 -2.32
C SER A 276 -20.79 9.14 -3.11
N TYR A 277 -21.50 10.03 -2.43
CA TYR A 277 -22.12 11.19 -3.05
C TYR A 277 -21.08 12.23 -3.49
N VAL A 278 -20.11 12.52 -2.61
CA VAL A 278 -19.01 13.44 -2.92
C VAL A 278 -18.23 12.94 -4.13
N LEU A 279 -17.83 11.66 -4.15
CA LEU A 279 -17.10 11.06 -5.27
C LEU A 279 -17.89 11.05 -6.57
N LYS A 280 -19.21 10.84 -6.51
CA LYS A 280 -20.06 10.95 -7.70
C LYS A 280 -20.16 12.39 -8.22
N ARG A 281 -20.16 13.38 -7.33
CA ARG A 281 -20.18 14.79 -7.70
C ARG A 281 -18.87 15.25 -8.33
N TYR A 282 -17.74 14.75 -7.83
CA TYR A 282 -16.40 15.10 -8.28
C TYR A 282 -15.76 14.05 -9.19
N SER A 283 -16.56 13.21 -9.86
CA SER A 283 -16.04 12.14 -10.71
C SER A 283 -15.22 12.67 -11.88
N GLU A 284 -15.47 13.90 -12.31
CA GLU A 284 -14.75 14.59 -13.39
C GLU A 284 -13.28 14.86 -13.06
N ASP A 285 -12.95 15.05 -11.77
CA ASP A 285 -11.57 15.32 -11.33
C ASP A 285 -10.66 14.08 -11.40
N PHE A 286 -11.22 12.90 -11.69
CA PHE A 286 -10.52 11.61 -11.73
C PHE A 286 -10.41 11.00 -13.14
N ILE A 287 -10.79 11.74 -14.20
CA ILE A 287 -10.78 11.27 -15.60
C ILE A 287 -9.63 11.90 -16.39
#